data_AF-A0A815UPW2-F1
#
_entry.id   AF-A0A815UPW2-F1
#
_cell.length_a   1.000
_cell.length_b   1.000
_cell.length_c   1.000
_cell.angle_alpha   90.00
_cell.angle_beta   90.00
_cell.angle_gamma   90.00
#
_symmetry.space_group_name_H-M   'P 1'
#
loop_
_entity.id
_entity.type
_entity.pdbx_description
1 polymer ?
#
loop_
_entity_poly.entity_id
_entity_poly.type
_entity_poly.pdbx_seq_one_letter_code
_entity_poly.pdbx_strand_id
1 'polypeptide(L)'
;MTMNCIDTLFLSLTTDGDNKYMRAMRLMSGFFASFPNMKLHERPKAFKIHLPSKLPWFYLRRQQLVLFLQDPTHLATKWRNRLLSSTAQLMMGQQLISIQHLHDIIDSDAYSKLDHGLVQTDINPKDRQNYRSCEKVTSNDLLNIVRSNPNTSGTFVYLHLLKLLMVAYIEKSTTIAKRLHSAWVVVFVYRLWWSWLKNKTFANKTTKKKKTKKSSIDKYFITKTAYLSVEINAHNLLYSILLVQKIKKPTKRSIKSLSGAYSTIINFTVSDFFRRAEKLSILNQIKCDEQSNNGHLSFPVHHKRRKDYHLLTLQVADDVEQLDIEQTILDSYSTSIKLIEDLHMSTVLKQHDIFQLEQLSKYVFHELNSASKMFDNSTANNTSDDSDSEWEPELDDGDNNHNDSDEDSEGQSDDNESITTAKTNFSGIHIKDKINTELKNSYFKIKINNADKYLHKQSAIWLLTDKNYRIPTDRLSRVIETSKKE
;
A
#
# COMPACT_ATOMS: atom_id res chain seq x y z
N MET A 1 21.19 18.70 30.83
CA MET A 1 19.97 18.82 30.00
C MET A 1 19.46 17.40 29.74
N THR A 2 18.69 16.87 30.69
CA THR A 2 18.05 15.55 30.58
C THR A 2 16.96 15.64 29.52
N MET A 3 17.12 14.93 28.40
CA MET A 3 16.01 14.73 27.46
C MET A 3 14.87 14.07 28.25
N ASN A 4 13.80 14.81 28.49
CA ASN A 4 12.55 14.25 28.95
C ASN A 4 12.15 13.17 27.92
N CYS A 5 12.26 11.90 28.30
CA CYS A 5 11.67 10.81 27.55
C CYS A 5 10.19 11.13 27.43
N ILE A 6 9.74 11.38 26.20
CA ILE A 6 8.32 11.52 25.91
C ILE A 6 7.70 10.16 26.25
N ASP A 7 6.80 10.10 27.23
CA ASP A 7 6.00 8.93 27.60
C ASP A 7 4.96 8.58 26.51
N THR A 8 5.36 8.52 25.24
CA THR A 8 4.50 8.12 24.13
C THR A 8 4.69 6.63 23.86
N LEU A 9 3.65 5.85 24.11
CA LEU A 9 3.58 4.45 23.68
C LEU A 9 3.16 4.41 22.21
N PHE A 10 4.08 3.99 21.33
CA PHE A 10 3.77 3.74 19.92
C PHE A 10 3.10 2.37 19.77
N LEU A 11 1.79 2.37 19.51
CA LEU A 11 1.01 1.12 19.41
C LEU A 11 1.08 0.47 18.02
N SER A 12 1.04 1.29 16.97
CA SER A 12 0.95 0.81 15.59
C SER A 12 1.75 1.68 14.62
N LEU A 13 2.24 1.06 13.54
CA LEU A 13 2.86 1.71 12.39
C LEU A 13 2.06 1.40 11.13
N THR A 14 1.77 2.44 10.35
CA THR A 14 1.15 2.29 9.03
C THR A 14 2.20 2.57 7.96
N THR A 15 2.30 1.70 6.96
CA THR A 15 3.19 1.93 5.81
C THR A 15 2.50 1.63 4.49
N ASP A 16 3.19 1.99 3.42
CA ASP A 16 2.79 1.67 2.07
C ASP A 16 3.03 0.17 1.74
N GLY A 17 2.39 -0.32 0.68
CA GLY A 17 2.35 -1.71 0.21
C GLY A 17 3.45 -2.11 -0.75
N ASP A 18 4.63 -1.52 -0.57
CA ASP A 18 5.87 -1.96 -1.23
C ASP A 18 6.30 -3.33 -0.69
N ASN A 19 6.88 -4.16 -1.56
CA ASN A 19 7.40 -5.49 -1.21
C ASN A 19 8.39 -5.45 -0.03
N LYS A 20 9.24 -4.42 0.04
CA LYS A 20 10.24 -4.23 1.10
C LYS A 20 9.58 -4.00 2.46
N TYR A 21 8.59 -3.10 2.52
CA TYR A 21 7.86 -2.83 3.75
C TYR A 21 7.01 -4.02 4.18
N MET A 22 6.33 -4.69 3.23
CA MET A 22 5.57 -5.91 3.52
C MET A 22 6.46 -7.03 4.08
N ARG A 23 7.67 -7.20 3.53
CA ARG A 23 8.65 -8.15 4.08
C ARG A 23 9.07 -7.77 5.50
N ALA A 24 9.38 -6.50 5.74
CA ALA A 24 9.77 -6.01 7.07
C ALA A 24 8.64 -6.23 8.10
N MET A 25 7.41 -5.83 7.78
CA MET A 25 6.23 -6.03 8.63
C MET A 25 6.03 -7.50 9.00
N ARG A 26 6.11 -8.41 8.03
CA ARG A 26 5.97 -9.85 8.26
C ARG A 26 7.04 -10.41 9.17
N LEU A 27 8.30 -10.05 8.93
CA LEU A 27 9.41 -10.50 9.76
C LEU A 27 9.31 -9.95 11.19
N MET A 28 8.91 -8.69 11.35
CA MET A 28 8.79 -8.03 12.67
C MET A 28 7.61 -8.54 13.49
N SER A 29 6.45 -8.76 12.85
CA SER A 29 5.25 -9.31 13.51
C SER A 29 5.28 -10.83 13.67
N GLY A 30 6.23 -11.48 12.98
CA GLY A 30 6.28 -12.94 12.89
C GLY A 30 5.16 -13.55 12.05
N PHE A 31 4.56 -12.76 11.14
CA PHE A 31 3.44 -13.13 10.29
C PHE A 31 3.91 -13.93 9.07
N PHE A 32 3.80 -15.26 9.16
CA PHE A 32 4.33 -16.22 8.19
C PHE A 32 5.79 -16.01 7.83
N ALA A 33 6.59 -15.47 8.76
CA ALA A 33 8.01 -15.23 8.57
C ALA A 33 8.70 -15.19 9.93
N SER A 34 10.00 -15.48 9.98
CA SER A 34 10.79 -15.40 11.20
C SER A 34 12.22 -15.04 10.88
N PHE A 35 12.82 -14.18 11.71
CA PHE A 35 14.26 -14.05 11.75
C PHE A 35 14.85 -15.27 12.47
N PRO A 36 15.87 -15.93 11.91
CA PRO A 36 16.55 -17.03 12.60
C PRO A 36 17.25 -16.55 13.88
N ASN A 37 17.81 -15.33 13.86
CA ASN A 37 18.70 -14.83 14.92
C ASN A 37 18.15 -13.64 15.72
N MET A 38 16.90 -13.22 15.48
CA MET A 38 16.33 -12.06 16.17
C MET A 38 14.90 -12.34 16.65
N LYS A 39 14.76 -12.51 17.95
CA LYS A 39 13.46 -12.76 18.59
C LYS A 39 12.83 -11.46 19.08
N LEU A 40 12.35 -10.63 18.14
CA LEU A 40 11.74 -9.32 18.46
C LEU A 40 10.56 -9.42 19.43
N HIS A 41 9.83 -10.53 19.39
CA HIS A 41 8.71 -10.81 20.27
C HIS A 41 9.12 -11.06 21.73
N GLU A 42 10.36 -11.49 22.02
CA GLU A 42 10.83 -11.75 23.40
C GLU A 42 11.34 -10.48 24.11
N ARG A 43 11.24 -9.30 23.48
CA ARG A 43 11.73 -8.05 24.07
C ARG A 43 10.87 -7.63 25.28
N PRO A 44 11.49 -7.05 26.34
CA PRO A 44 10.76 -6.63 27.55
C PRO A 44 9.60 -5.65 27.31
N LYS A 45 9.70 -4.83 26.26
CA LYS A 45 8.69 -3.82 25.89
C LYS A 45 7.55 -4.38 25.02
N ALA A 46 7.58 -5.66 24.64
CA ALA A 46 6.54 -6.25 23.83
C ALA A 46 5.27 -6.49 24.67
N PHE A 47 4.12 -6.12 24.11
CA PHE A 47 2.82 -6.34 24.76
C PHE A 47 2.26 -7.72 24.41
N LYS A 48 1.53 -8.31 25.36
CA LYS A 48 0.95 -9.65 25.25
C LYS A 48 -0.58 -9.60 25.27
N ILE A 49 -1.20 -10.27 24.30
CA ILE A 49 -2.64 -10.54 24.30
C ILE A 49 -2.91 -12.01 24.64
N HIS A 50 -3.94 -12.22 25.44
CA HIS A 50 -4.56 -13.53 25.59
C HIS A 50 -5.55 -13.70 24.45
N LEU A 51 -5.23 -14.60 23.52
CA LEU A 51 -6.17 -15.01 22.49
C LEU A 51 -7.16 -15.99 23.14
N PRO A 52 -8.49 -15.77 23.01
CA PRO A 52 -9.47 -16.77 23.39
C PRO A 52 -9.27 -18.00 22.51
N SER A 53 -9.12 -19.18 23.12
CA SER A 53 -8.93 -20.49 22.46
C SER A 53 -7.77 -20.60 21.43
N LYS A 54 -7.64 -21.78 20.79
CA LYS A 54 -6.77 -21.95 19.62
C LYS A 54 -7.58 -21.49 18.40
N LEU A 55 -7.33 -20.29 17.92
CA LEU A 55 -7.97 -19.74 16.72
C LEU A 55 -7.21 -20.23 15.47
N PRO A 56 -7.69 -21.26 14.74
CA PRO A 56 -6.94 -21.86 13.63
C PRO A 56 -6.74 -20.87 12.47
N TRP A 57 -7.61 -19.86 12.37
CA TRP A 57 -7.65 -18.87 11.29
C TRP A 57 -6.82 -17.60 11.56
N PHE A 58 -6.26 -17.45 12.77
CA PHE A 58 -5.51 -16.29 13.22
C PHE A 58 -4.01 -16.59 13.35
N TYR A 59 -3.17 -15.82 12.66
CA TYR A 59 -1.74 -16.14 12.49
C TYR A 59 -0.76 -15.16 13.13
N LEU A 60 -1.21 -14.09 13.79
CA LEU A 60 -0.30 -13.23 14.54
C LEU A 60 0.12 -13.89 15.85
N ARG A 61 1.38 -13.66 16.24
CA ARG A 61 1.89 -14.13 17.53
C ARG A 61 1.22 -13.37 18.68
N ARG A 62 1.03 -14.05 19.81
CA ARG A 62 0.45 -13.50 21.05
C ARG A 62 1.24 -12.34 21.69
N GLN A 63 2.51 -12.20 21.31
CA GLN A 63 3.39 -11.15 21.82
C GLN A 63 3.91 -10.33 20.64
N GLN A 64 3.65 -9.03 20.69
CA GLN A 64 3.95 -8.08 19.62
C GLN A 64 4.69 -6.87 20.20
N LEU A 65 5.65 -6.35 19.45
CA LEU A 65 6.34 -5.11 19.81
C LEU A 65 5.55 -3.88 19.35
N VAL A 66 4.94 -3.98 18.18
CA VAL A 66 4.16 -2.93 17.52
C VAL A 66 3.20 -3.61 16.53
N LEU A 67 2.04 -3.01 16.30
CA LEU A 67 1.10 -3.47 15.27
C LEU A 67 1.45 -2.86 13.91
N PHE A 68 1.27 -3.62 12.84
CA PHE A 68 1.56 -3.15 11.48
C PHE A 68 0.29 -3.11 10.65
N LEU A 69 0.04 -1.96 10.05
CA LEU A 69 -1.08 -1.75 9.15
C LEU A 69 -0.56 -1.25 7.81
N GLN A 70 -1.23 -1.67 6.76
CA GLN A 70 -1.05 -1.19 5.40
C GLN A 70 -2.06 -0.10 5.12
N ASP A 71 -1.66 0.95 4.40
CA ASP A 71 -2.55 2.04 4.02
C ASP A 71 -3.76 1.49 3.24
N PRO A 72 -4.99 1.57 3.80
CA PRO A 72 -6.18 1.05 3.15
C PRO A 72 -6.56 1.81 1.87
N THR A 73 -6.20 3.09 1.77
CA THR A 73 -6.45 3.92 0.57
C THR A 73 -5.63 3.40 -0.60
N HIS A 74 -4.33 3.19 -0.38
CA HIS A 74 -3.46 2.63 -1.40
C HIS A 74 -3.78 1.16 -1.70
N LEU A 75 -4.21 0.38 -0.70
CA LEU A 75 -4.69 -0.98 -0.95
C LEU A 75 -5.92 -1.00 -1.86
N ALA A 76 -6.87 -0.07 -1.65
CA ALA A 76 -8.06 0.07 -2.50
C ALA A 76 -7.69 0.48 -3.94
N THR A 77 -6.78 1.46 -4.12
CA THR A 77 -6.34 1.85 -5.47
C THR A 77 -5.54 0.75 -6.16
N LYS A 78 -4.68 0.02 -5.44
CA LYS A 78 -3.95 -1.16 -5.97
C LYS A 78 -4.93 -2.26 -6.42
N TRP A 79 -6.02 -2.46 -5.69
CA TRP A 79 -7.09 -3.40 -6.04
C TRP A 79 -7.83 -2.98 -7.31
N ARG A 80 -8.25 -1.71 -7.41
CA ARG A 80 -8.86 -1.15 -8.63
C ARG A 80 -7.91 -1.28 -9.82
N ASN A 81 -6.65 -0.87 -9.66
CA ASN A 81 -5.66 -0.90 -10.73
C ASN A 81 -5.41 -2.33 -11.24
N ARG A 82 -5.59 -3.35 -10.39
CA ARG A 82 -5.50 -4.75 -10.84
C ARG A 82 -6.65 -5.14 -11.77
N LEU A 83 -7.85 -4.62 -11.57
CA LEU A 83 -8.99 -4.79 -12.48
C LEU A 83 -8.77 -4.09 -13.82
N LEU A 84 -8.10 -2.93 -13.80
CA LEU A 84 -7.78 -2.13 -14.99
C LEU A 84 -6.55 -2.64 -15.76
N SER A 85 -5.82 -3.62 -15.23
CA SER A 85 -4.58 -4.08 -15.82
C SER A 85 -4.84 -4.97 -17.03
N SER A 86 -4.27 -4.61 -18.19
CA SER A 86 -4.28 -5.43 -19.41
C SER A 86 -3.58 -6.79 -19.25
N THR A 87 -2.69 -6.91 -18.26
CA THR A 87 -1.94 -8.15 -17.97
C THR A 87 -2.71 -9.14 -17.11
N ALA A 88 -3.72 -8.66 -16.36
CA ALA A 88 -4.51 -9.47 -15.46
C ALA A 88 -5.63 -10.19 -16.21
N GLN A 89 -5.88 -11.44 -15.85
CA GLN A 89 -7.03 -12.23 -16.34
C GLN A 89 -7.76 -12.79 -15.13
N LEU A 90 -8.30 -11.89 -14.31
CA LEU A 90 -8.94 -12.23 -13.04
C LEU A 90 -10.13 -13.16 -13.26
N MET A 91 -10.20 -14.24 -12.48
CA MET A 91 -11.28 -15.23 -12.59
C MET A 91 -11.60 -15.81 -11.22
N MET A 92 -12.89 -15.88 -10.88
CA MET A 92 -13.39 -16.59 -9.70
C MET A 92 -14.39 -17.64 -10.15
N GLY A 93 -14.11 -18.92 -9.87
CA GLY A 93 -14.98 -20.00 -10.30
C GLY A 93 -15.06 -20.14 -11.82
N GLN A 94 -16.26 -20.09 -12.36
CA GLN A 94 -16.50 -20.08 -13.80
C GLN A 94 -16.67 -18.66 -14.37
N GLN A 95 -16.60 -17.63 -13.53
CA GLN A 95 -16.91 -16.25 -13.89
C GLN A 95 -15.63 -15.45 -14.16
N LEU A 96 -15.62 -14.72 -15.28
CA LEU A 96 -14.58 -13.76 -15.60
C LEU A 96 -14.80 -12.46 -14.81
N ILE A 97 -13.71 -11.89 -14.30
CA ILE A 97 -13.72 -10.56 -13.70
C ILE A 97 -13.10 -9.61 -14.73
N SER A 98 -13.89 -8.67 -15.23
CA SER A 98 -13.47 -7.80 -16.32
C SER A 98 -13.94 -6.38 -16.09
N ILE A 99 -13.07 -5.42 -16.41
CA ILE A 99 -13.46 -4.01 -16.50
C ILE A 99 -14.42 -3.76 -17.66
N GLN A 100 -14.41 -4.61 -18.69
CA GLN A 100 -15.30 -4.48 -19.84
C GLN A 100 -16.78 -4.46 -19.41
N HIS A 101 -17.15 -5.22 -18.37
CA HIS A 101 -18.50 -5.18 -17.82
C HIS A 101 -18.92 -3.79 -17.33
N LEU A 102 -17.98 -2.96 -16.88
CA LEU A 102 -18.26 -1.57 -16.50
C LEU A 102 -18.29 -0.64 -17.72
N HIS A 103 -17.45 -0.87 -18.73
CA HIS A 103 -17.56 -0.17 -20.01
C HIS A 103 -18.94 -0.40 -20.64
N ASP A 104 -19.37 -1.67 -20.70
CA ASP A 104 -20.66 -2.05 -21.27
C ASP A 104 -21.84 -1.38 -20.52
N ILE A 105 -21.74 -1.21 -19.20
CA ILE A 105 -22.77 -0.48 -18.42
C ILE A 105 -22.77 1.02 -18.74
N ILE A 106 -21.59 1.64 -18.90
CA ILE A 106 -21.48 3.08 -19.20
C ILE A 106 -21.99 3.38 -20.63
N ASP A 107 -21.74 2.47 -21.57
CA ASP A 107 -22.08 2.63 -22.98
C ASP A 107 -23.45 2.02 -23.34
N SER A 108 -24.16 1.44 -22.38
CA SER A 108 -25.48 0.83 -22.59
C SER A 108 -26.59 1.87 -22.62
N ASP A 109 -27.50 1.74 -23.59
CA ASP A 109 -28.74 2.53 -23.64
C ASP A 109 -29.74 2.19 -22.51
N ALA A 110 -29.52 1.08 -21.79
CA ALA A 110 -30.43 0.63 -20.73
C ALA A 110 -30.25 1.37 -19.41
N TYR A 111 -29.09 2.02 -19.20
CA TYR A 111 -28.75 2.70 -17.96
C TYR A 111 -28.22 4.10 -18.25
N SER A 112 -28.68 5.08 -17.50
CA SER A 112 -28.15 6.43 -17.56
C SER A 112 -27.03 6.63 -16.54
N LYS A 113 -26.22 7.68 -16.74
CA LYS A 113 -25.23 8.13 -15.75
C LYS A 113 -25.82 8.39 -14.35
N LEU A 114 -27.10 8.73 -14.26
CA LEU A 114 -27.77 8.94 -12.97
C LEU A 114 -28.00 7.63 -12.22
N ASP A 115 -28.14 6.51 -12.96
CA ASP A 115 -28.36 5.19 -12.38
C ASP A 115 -27.05 4.58 -11.87
N HIS A 116 -25.98 4.65 -12.66
CA HIS A 116 -24.72 3.98 -12.33
C HIS A 116 -23.64 4.91 -11.75
N GLY A 117 -23.71 6.23 -11.97
CA GLY A 117 -22.81 7.23 -11.39
C GLY A 117 -21.38 7.27 -11.95
N LEU A 118 -21.07 6.45 -12.96
CA LEU A 118 -19.73 6.35 -13.58
C LEU A 118 -19.57 7.28 -14.77
N VAL A 119 -18.32 7.66 -15.06
CA VAL A 119 -17.88 8.23 -16.34
C VAL A 119 -16.65 7.47 -16.85
N GLN A 120 -16.34 7.58 -18.14
CA GLN A 120 -15.21 6.89 -18.76
C GLN A 120 -13.85 7.16 -18.06
N THR A 121 -13.68 8.36 -17.48
CA THR A 121 -12.46 8.68 -16.72
C THR A 121 -12.33 7.91 -15.40
N ASP A 122 -13.43 7.42 -14.82
CA ASP A 122 -13.39 6.67 -13.55
C ASP A 122 -12.75 5.29 -13.73
N ILE A 123 -12.84 4.71 -14.93
CA ILE A 123 -12.26 3.42 -15.31
C ILE A 123 -11.02 3.54 -16.18
N ASN A 124 -10.46 4.74 -16.31
CA ASN A 124 -9.24 4.97 -17.08
C ASN A 124 -8.01 4.38 -16.35
N PRO A 125 -7.21 3.51 -17.01
CA PRO A 125 -6.00 2.93 -16.42
C PRO A 125 -4.86 3.93 -16.21
N LYS A 126 -4.86 5.10 -16.88
CA LYS A 126 -3.79 6.10 -16.76
C LYS A 126 -3.74 6.74 -15.37
N ASP A 127 -4.88 6.92 -14.73
CA ASP A 127 -4.98 7.55 -13.40
C ASP A 127 -4.95 6.50 -12.29
N ARG A 128 -3.74 6.04 -11.96
CA ARG A 128 -3.49 4.97 -10.98
C ARG A 128 -3.68 5.42 -9.52
N GLN A 129 -3.75 6.72 -9.24
CA GLN A 129 -3.86 7.26 -7.87
C GLN A 129 -5.27 7.73 -7.50
N ASN A 130 -6.21 7.69 -8.44
CA ASN A 130 -7.58 8.13 -8.20
C ASN A 130 -8.36 7.20 -7.27
N TYR A 131 -8.37 7.55 -6.00
CA TYR A 131 -9.17 6.90 -4.98
C TYR A 131 -10.68 7.15 -5.16
N ARG A 132 -11.08 8.32 -5.67
CA ARG A 132 -12.50 8.65 -5.90
C ARG A 132 -13.15 7.68 -6.89
N SER A 133 -12.40 7.20 -7.88
CA SER A 133 -12.85 6.13 -8.76
C SER A 133 -13.19 4.85 -7.99
N CYS A 134 -12.42 4.50 -6.95
CA CYS A 134 -12.71 3.32 -6.11
C CYS A 134 -14.07 3.45 -5.41
N GLU A 135 -14.41 4.65 -4.91
CA GLU A 135 -15.71 4.93 -4.29
C GLU A 135 -16.86 4.77 -5.29
N LYS A 136 -16.68 5.26 -6.51
CA LYS A 136 -17.71 5.20 -7.55
C LYS A 136 -17.93 3.79 -8.10
N VAL A 137 -16.86 3.05 -8.41
CA VAL A 137 -16.98 1.66 -8.91
C VAL A 137 -17.46 0.68 -7.84
N THR A 138 -17.61 1.14 -6.60
CA THR A 138 -18.19 0.37 -5.49
C THR A 138 -19.44 1.04 -4.90
N SER A 139 -20.07 1.94 -5.65
CA SER A 139 -21.37 2.52 -5.26
C SER A 139 -22.42 1.42 -5.18
N ASN A 140 -23.39 1.57 -4.26
CA ASN A 140 -24.45 0.57 -4.11
C ASN A 140 -25.32 0.49 -5.37
N ASP A 141 -25.56 1.62 -6.03
CA ASP A 141 -26.37 1.68 -7.25
C ASP A 141 -25.72 0.88 -8.38
N LEU A 142 -24.43 1.09 -8.61
CA LEU A 142 -23.67 0.29 -9.58
C LEU A 142 -23.63 -1.18 -9.19
N LEU A 143 -23.37 -1.51 -7.91
CA LEU A 143 -23.34 -2.90 -7.46
C LEU A 143 -24.68 -3.61 -7.68
N ASN A 144 -25.81 -2.92 -7.52
CA ASN A 144 -27.12 -3.49 -7.80
C ASN A 144 -27.32 -3.78 -9.29
N ILE A 145 -26.84 -2.90 -10.17
CA ILE A 145 -26.86 -3.11 -11.63
C ILE A 145 -25.95 -4.28 -12.02
N VAL A 146 -24.71 -4.33 -11.51
CA VAL A 146 -23.77 -5.43 -11.79
C VAL A 146 -24.27 -6.76 -11.22
N ARG A 147 -25.07 -6.74 -10.15
CA ARG A 147 -25.66 -7.94 -9.56
C ARG A 147 -26.82 -8.52 -10.37
N SER A 148 -27.59 -7.67 -11.06
CA SER A 148 -28.79 -8.11 -11.78
C SER A 148 -28.45 -8.93 -13.03
N ASN A 149 -27.24 -8.78 -13.58
CA ASN A 149 -26.76 -9.53 -14.73
C ASN A 149 -25.96 -10.79 -14.29
N PRO A 150 -26.42 -12.01 -14.62
CA PRO A 150 -25.72 -13.25 -14.25
C PRO A 150 -24.29 -13.35 -14.81
N ASN A 151 -24.00 -12.75 -15.97
CA ASN A 151 -22.68 -12.80 -16.62
C ASN A 151 -21.65 -11.95 -15.89
N THR A 152 -22.08 -11.05 -15.01
CA THR A 152 -21.20 -10.15 -14.26
C THR A 152 -21.00 -10.56 -12.82
N SER A 153 -21.49 -11.74 -12.41
CA SER A 153 -21.43 -12.25 -11.03
C SER A 153 -20.03 -12.22 -10.43
N GLY A 154 -19.00 -12.65 -11.19
CA GLY A 154 -17.62 -12.59 -10.72
C GLY A 154 -17.14 -11.15 -10.47
N THR A 155 -17.51 -10.23 -11.35
CA THR A 155 -17.17 -8.81 -11.22
C THR A 155 -17.92 -8.15 -10.07
N PHE A 156 -19.20 -8.50 -9.86
CA PHE A 156 -19.96 -8.10 -8.69
C PHE A 156 -19.24 -8.49 -7.40
N VAL A 157 -18.87 -9.77 -7.25
CA VAL A 157 -18.16 -10.24 -6.05
C VAL A 157 -16.84 -9.49 -5.88
N TYR A 158 -16.05 -9.32 -6.96
CA TYR A 158 -14.78 -8.58 -6.90
C TYR A 158 -14.94 -7.13 -6.42
N LEU A 159 -15.92 -6.39 -6.94
CA LEU A 159 -16.21 -5.01 -6.53
C LEU A 159 -16.84 -4.94 -5.14
N HIS A 160 -17.67 -5.92 -4.78
CA HIS A 160 -18.25 -6.03 -3.45
C HIS A 160 -17.18 -6.25 -2.38
N LEU A 161 -16.16 -7.07 -2.65
CA LEU A 161 -15.02 -7.24 -1.76
C LEU A 161 -14.22 -5.93 -1.58
N LEU A 162 -14.05 -5.15 -2.66
CA LEU A 162 -13.44 -3.82 -2.57
C LEU A 162 -14.29 -2.88 -1.69
N LYS A 163 -15.62 -2.91 -1.83
CA LYS A 163 -16.54 -2.16 -0.96
C LYS A 163 -16.37 -2.55 0.50
N LEU A 164 -16.33 -3.85 0.81
CA LEU A 164 -16.13 -4.35 2.18
C LEU A 164 -14.79 -3.92 2.77
N LEU A 165 -13.73 -3.86 1.95
CA LEU A 165 -12.42 -3.36 2.36
C LEU A 165 -12.48 -1.87 2.75
N MET A 166 -13.21 -1.05 1.97
CA MET A 166 -13.41 0.36 2.28
C MET A 166 -14.26 0.57 3.55
N VAL A 167 -15.32 -0.24 3.73
CA VAL A 167 -16.15 -0.25 4.94
C VAL A 167 -15.34 -0.61 6.18
N ALA A 168 -14.44 -1.60 6.06
CA ALA A 168 -13.60 -2.03 7.18
C ALA A 168 -12.65 -0.94 7.67
N TYR A 169 -11.96 -0.25 6.75
CA TYR A 169 -10.78 0.55 7.11
C TYR A 169 -10.87 2.05 6.81
N ILE A 170 -11.78 2.50 5.95
CA ILE A 170 -11.80 3.89 5.47
C ILE A 170 -13.06 4.63 5.93
N GLU A 171 -14.23 4.00 5.82
CA GLU A 171 -15.48 4.60 6.24
C GLU A 171 -15.42 4.93 7.73
N LYS A 172 -15.91 6.11 8.15
CA LYS A 172 -15.79 6.59 9.54
C LYS A 172 -16.99 6.22 10.42
N SER A 173 -18.15 6.06 9.82
CA SER A 173 -19.45 5.80 10.46
C SER A 173 -19.70 4.33 10.82
N THR A 174 -18.80 3.42 10.45
CA THR A 174 -19.00 1.98 10.62
C THR A 174 -18.66 1.51 12.04
N THR A 175 -19.56 0.72 12.63
CA THR A 175 -19.37 0.07 13.94
C THR A 175 -18.21 -0.93 13.92
N ILE A 176 -17.62 -1.21 15.08
CA ILE A 176 -16.45 -2.09 15.18
C ILE A 176 -16.79 -3.52 14.77
N ALA A 177 -17.97 -4.02 15.15
CA ALA A 177 -18.48 -5.32 14.72
C ALA A 177 -18.51 -5.43 13.19
N LYS A 178 -19.08 -4.42 12.52
CA LYS A 178 -19.20 -4.40 11.06
C LYS A 178 -17.84 -4.27 10.37
N ARG A 179 -16.89 -3.54 10.95
CA ARG A 179 -15.51 -3.46 10.43
C ARG A 179 -14.81 -4.81 10.50
N LEU A 180 -14.88 -5.46 11.65
CA LEU A 180 -14.30 -6.77 11.86
C LEU A 180 -14.92 -7.79 10.89
N HIS A 181 -16.25 -7.81 10.79
CA HIS A 181 -16.95 -8.67 9.86
C HIS A 181 -16.49 -8.44 8.41
N SER A 182 -16.52 -7.19 7.95
CA SER A 182 -16.18 -6.85 6.57
C SER A 182 -14.72 -7.18 6.24
N ALA A 183 -13.78 -6.94 7.15
CA ALA A 183 -12.38 -7.30 6.99
C ALA A 183 -12.19 -8.82 6.81
N TRP A 184 -12.87 -9.62 7.65
CA TRP A 184 -12.71 -11.08 7.63
C TRP A 184 -13.45 -11.76 6.49
N VAL A 185 -14.58 -11.22 6.02
CA VAL A 185 -15.20 -11.69 4.76
C VAL A 185 -14.19 -11.60 3.62
N VAL A 186 -13.49 -10.47 3.48
CA VAL A 186 -12.49 -10.29 2.42
C VAL A 186 -11.34 -11.28 2.57
N VAL A 187 -10.82 -11.50 3.79
CA VAL A 187 -9.79 -12.51 4.06
C VAL A 187 -10.24 -13.90 3.65
N PHE A 188 -11.42 -14.33 4.07
CA PHE A 188 -11.89 -15.70 3.82
C PHE A 188 -12.19 -15.95 2.36
N VAL A 189 -12.85 -15.01 1.66
CA VAL A 189 -13.06 -15.14 0.21
C VAL A 189 -11.71 -15.21 -0.52
N TYR A 190 -10.70 -14.46 -0.10
CA TYR A 190 -9.37 -14.53 -0.67
C TYR A 190 -8.67 -15.87 -0.45
N ARG A 191 -8.73 -16.39 0.78
CA ARG A 191 -8.20 -17.71 1.10
C ARG A 191 -8.86 -18.80 0.25
N LEU A 192 -10.19 -18.76 0.13
CA LEU A 192 -10.97 -19.70 -0.68
C LEU A 192 -10.64 -19.56 -2.18
N TRP A 193 -10.57 -18.34 -2.70
CA TRP A 193 -10.24 -18.05 -4.10
C TRP A 193 -8.83 -18.51 -4.48
N TRP A 194 -7.85 -18.18 -3.65
CA TRP A 194 -6.47 -18.59 -3.85
C TRP A 194 -6.32 -20.12 -3.79
N SER A 195 -6.97 -20.76 -2.81
CA SER A 195 -6.97 -22.22 -2.68
C SER A 195 -7.65 -22.91 -3.86
N TRP A 196 -8.75 -22.35 -4.36
CA TRP A 196 -9.43 -22.86 -5.55
C TRP A 196 -8.54 -22.77 -6.80
N LEU A 197 -7.88 -21.64 -7.05
CA LEU A 197 -6.96 -21.47 -8.18
C LEU A 197 -5.80 -22.47 -8.13
N LYS A 198 -5.22 -22.69 -6.96
CA LYS A 198 -4.18 -23.70 -6.74
C LYS A 198 -4.68 -25.09 -7.10
N ASN A 199 -5.79 -25.53 -6.53
CA ASN A 199 -6.28 -26.90 -6.75
C ASN A 199 -6.77 -27.14 -8.18
N LYS A 200 -7.40 -26.15 -8.83
CA LYS A 200 -7.73 -26.21 -10.27
C LYS A 200 -6.50 -26.35 -11.16
N THR A 201 -5.42 -25.63 -10.85
CA THR A 201 -4.17 -25.71 -11.62
C THR A 201 -3.39 -27.00 -11.38
N PHE A 202 -3.54 -27.64 -10.20
CA PHE A 202 -2.97 -28.96 -9.93
C PHE A 202 -3.75 -30.10 -10.61
N ALA A 203 -5.09 -30.02 -10.66
CA ALA A 203 -5.93 -31.01 -11.35
C ALA A 203 -5.62 -31.14 -12.85
N ASN A 204 -5.21 -30.05 -13.50
CA ASN A 204 -4.84 -30.05 -14.92
C ASN A 204 -3.42 -30.57 -15.21
N LYS A 205 -2.56 -30.74 -14.19
CA LYS A 205 -1.17 -31.20 -14.37
C LYS A 205 -1.02 -32.72 -14.39
N THR A 206 -1.96 -33.46 -13.79
CA THR A 206 -1.92 -34.94 -13.77
C THR A 206 -2.18 -35.56 -15.15
N THR A 207 -2.68 -34.79 -16.14
CA THR A 207 -3.04 -35.30 -17.48
C THR A 207 -2.12 -34.89 -18.63
N LYS A 208 -1.12 -34.00 -18.45
CA LYS A 208 -0.21 -33.64 -19.57
C LYS A 208 1.25 -33.47 -19.14
N LYS A 209 2.06 -34.49 -19.44
CA LYS A 209 3.51 -34.33 -19.66
C LYS A 209 3.73 -33.39 -20.86
N LYS A 210 4.12 -32.14 -20.63
CA LYS A 210 5.19 -31.41 -21.35
C LYS A 210 5.17 -29.91 -21.01
N LYS A 211 6.37 -29.44 -20.69
CA LYS A 211 6.88 -28.06 -20.68
C LYS A 211 6.08 -27.07 -21.55
N THR A 212 5.09 -26.39 -20.97
CA THR A 212 4.67 -25.04 -21.39
C THR A 212 4.45 -24.21 -20.13
N LYS A 213 4.92 -22.95 -20.20
CA LYS A 213 5.08 -21.98 -19.11
C LYS A 213 4.07 -22.16 -17.97
N LYS A 214 4.61 -22.24 -16.75
CA LYS A 214 3.90 -22.05 -15.48
C LYS A 214 2.95 -20.86 -15.64
N SER A 215 1.68 -21.15 -15.94
CA SER A 215 0.59 -20.18 -15.87
C SER A 215 0.62 -19.66 -14.44
N SER A 216 1.18 -18.47 -14.25
CA SER A 216 1.34 -17.94 -12.91
C SER A 216 -0.06 -17.68 -12.40
N ILE A 217 -0.40 -18.28 -11.26
CA ILE A 217 -1.63 -17.99 -10.50
C ILE A 217 -1.80 -16.48 -10.32
N ASP A 218 -0.68 -15.74 -10.27
CA ASP A 218 -0.65 -14.29 -10.20
C ASP A 218 -1.46 -13.64 -11.32
N LYS A 219 -1.55 -14.22 -12.52
CA LYS A 219 -2.35 -13.68 -13.63
C LYS A 219 -3.86 -13.69 -13.33
N TYR A 220 -4.33 -14.72 -12.63
CA TYR A 220 -5.75 -14.97 -12.36
C TYR A 220 -6.20 -14.47 -10.99
N PHE A 221 -5.26 -13.95 -10.20
CA PHE A 221 -5.46 -13.50 -8.84
C PHE A 221 -5.03 -12.04 -8.70
N ILE A 222 -5.36 -11.45 -7.56
CA ILE A 222 -4.74 -10.19 -7.14
C ILE A 222 -3.23 -10.35 -6.93
N THR A 223 -2.54 -9.22 -6.83
CA THR A 223 -1.11 -9.23 -6.50
C THR A 223 -0.87 -9.82 -5.11
N LYS A 224 0.21 -10.59 -4.96
CA LYS A 224 0.61 -11.17 -3.67
C LYS A 224 0.76 -10.12 -2.57
N THR A 225 1.22 -8.92 -2.90
CA THR A 225 1.27 -7.79 -1.95
C THR A 225 -0.10 -7.42 -1.44
N ALA A 226 -1.09 -7.26 -2.33
CA ALA A 226 -2.44 -6.88 -1.93
C ALA A 226 -3.08 -7.96 -1.06
N TYR A 227 -2.88 -9.24 -1.42
CA TYR A 227 -3.32 -10.37 -0.60
C TYR A 227 -2.76 -10.31 0.83
N LEU A 228 -1.44 -10.15 0.95
CA LEU A 228 -0.77 -10.08 2.26
C LEU A 228 -1.15 -8.82 3.04
N SER A 229 -1.43 -7.69 2.36
CA SER A 229 -1.91 -6.45 3.00
C SER A 229 -3.32 -6.63 3.59
N VAL A 230 -4.21 -7.34 2.90
CA VAL A 230 -5.54 -7.70 3.45
C VAL A 230 -5.39 -8.57 4.69
N GLU A 231 -4.59 -9.62 4.59
CA GLU A 231 -4.33 -10.56 5.69
C GLU A 231 -3.74 -9.83 6.91
N ILE A 232 -2.68 -9.02 6.74
CA ILE A 232 -2.04 -8.33 7.86
C ILE A 232 -2.98 -7.30 8.51
N ASN A 233 -3.76 -6.55 7.71
CA ASN A 233 -4.68 -5.55 8.24
C ASN A 233 -5.79 -6.16 9.08
N ALA A 234 -6.40 -7.25 8.62
CA ALA A 234 -7.50 -7.90 9.35
C ALA A 234 -7.02 -8.49 10.68
N HIS A 235 -5.83 -9.11 10.68
CA HIS A 235 -5.25 -9.63 11.90
C HIS A 235 -4.89 -8.52 12.89
N ASN A 236 -4.29 -7.42 12.43
CA ASN A 236 -3.91 -6.31 13.31
C ASN A 236 -5.14 -5.52 13.81
N LEU A 237 -6.22 -5.45 13.02
CA LEU A 237 -7.50 -4.90 13.46
C LEU A 237 -8.07 -5.71 14.63
N LEU A 238 -8.17 -7.04 14.47
CA LEU A 238 -8.62 -7.92 15.55
C LEU A 238 -7.70 -7.82 16.78
N TYR A 239 -6.38 -7.80 16.55
CA TYR A 239 -5.39 -7.61 17.62
C TYR A 239 -5.65 -6.30 18.38
N SER A 240 -5.94 -5.20 17.68
CA SER A 240 -6.24 -3.90 18.28
C SER A 240 -7.53 -3.93 19.12
N ILE A 241 -8.59 -4.56 18.62
CA ILE A 241 -9.86 -4.73 19.36
C ILE A 241 -9.62 -5.48 20.67
N LEU A 242 -8.85 -6.57 20.63
CA LEU A 242 -8.49 -7.35 21.81
C LEU A 242 -7.62 -6.55 22.81
N LEU A 243 -6.77 -5.62 22.34
CA LEU A 243 -6.03 -4.72 23.23
C LEU A 243 -6.96 -3.77 23.96
N VAL A 244 -7.89 -3.15 23.23
CA VAL A 244 -8.84 -2.20 23.81
C VAL A 244 -9.70 -2.88 24.87
N GLN A 245 -10.19 -4.10 24.59
CA GLN A 245 -10.93 -4.90 25.59
C GLN A 245 -10.11 -5.17 26.87
N LYS A 246 -8.78 -5.31 26.75
CA LYS A 246 -7.88 -5.57 27.88
C LYS A 246 -7.51 -4.32 28.69
N ILE A 247 -7.35 -3.16 28.05
CA ILE A 247 -6.82 -1.91 28.65
C ILE A 247 -7.90 -1.14 29.46
N LYS A 248 -8.88 -1.82 30.09
CA LYS A 248 -9.96 -1.23 30.92
C LYS A 248 -9.50 -0.53 32.25
N LYS A 249 -8.39 0.20 32.24
CA LYS A 249 -8.19 1.40 33.09
C LYS A 249 -7.73 2.54 32.16
N PRO A 250 -8.54 3.59 31.96
CA PRO A 250 -8.32 4.53 30.87
C PRO A 250 -7.12 5.41 31.20
N THR A 251 -6.02 5.25 30.47
CA THR A 251 -5.14 6.38 30.20
C THR A 251 -5.59 6.97 28.88
N LYS A 252 -6.35 8.06 28.97
CA LYS A 252 -6.70 8.93 27.86
C LYS A 252 -5.41 9.35 27.14
N ARG A 253 -5.07 8.73 26.01
CA ARG A 253 -4.12 9.31 25.05
C ARG A 253 -4.60 9.03 23.63
N SER A 254 -5.40 9.97 23.15
CA SER A 254 -5.63 10.21 21.73
C SER A 254 -4.29 10.57 21.07
N ILE A 255 -3.81 9.74 20.15
CA ILE A 255 -2.72 10.11 19.24
C ILE A 255 -3.33 10.29 17.86
N LYS A 256 -3.50 11.55 17.47
CA LYS A 256 -3.90 11.92 16.09
C LYS A 256 -2.68 11.87 15.19
N SER A 257 -2.85 11.26 14.03
CA SER A 257 -1.97 11.38 12.87
C SER A 257 -1.88 12.84 12.41
N LEU A 258 -0.67 13.37 12.29
CA LEU A 258 -0.39 14.69 11.74
C LEU A 258 -0.36 14.61 10.20
N SER A 259 -1.17 15.43 9.54
CA SER A 259 -0.95 15.81 8.14
C SER A 259 -1.44 17.23 7.97
N GLY A 260 -0.51 18.16 7.76
CA GLY A 260 -0.82 19.54 7.40
C GLY A 260 -0.96 19.65 5.89
N ALA A 261 -2.10 20.17 5.43
CA ALA A 261 -2.21 20.71 4.08
C ALA A 261 -1.45 22.04 4.05
N TYR A 262 -0.50 22.23 3.13
CA TYR A 262 -0.27 23.43 2.30
C TYR A 262 1.10 23.37 1.58
N SER A 263 1.06 23.24 0.25
CA SER A 263 1.86 23.98 -0.75
C SER A 263 1.75 23.23 -2.08
N THR A 264 1.38 23.94 -3.14
CA THR A 264 1.18 23.41 -4.51
C THR A 264 2.47 23.26 -5.30
N ILE A 265 3.63 23.43 -4.67
CA ILE A 265 4.94 23.13 -5.27
C ILE A 265 5.34 21.72 -4.85
N ILE A 266 5.17 20.78 -5.78
CA ILE A 266 5.27 19.32 -5.59
C ILE A 266 6.73 18.84 -5.59
N ASN A 267 7.63 19.60 -6.23
CA ASN A 267 9.07 19.34 -6.25
C ASN A 267 9.77 20.33 -5.33
N PHE A 268 10.40 19.85 -4.27
CA PHE A 268 11.19 20.66 -3.36
C PHE A 268 12.51 19.95 -3.08
N THR A 269 13.59 20.71 -2.89
CA THR A 269 14.87 20.14 -2.51
C THR A 269 14.82 19.63 -1.07
N VAL A 270 15.83 18.86 -0.66
CA VAL A 270 15.97 18.43 0.74
C VAL A 270 16.09 19.65 1.69
N SER A 271 16.73 20.73 1.24
CA SER A 271 16.81 22.01 1.98
C SER A 271 15.44 22.65 2.17
N ASP A 272 14.65 22.73 1.10
CA ASP A 272 13.28 23.22 1.15
C ASP A 272 12.39 22.35 2.03
N PHE A 273 12.58 21.03 2.00
CA PHE A 273 11.89 20.10 2.88
C PHE A 273 12.16 20.41 4.35
N PHE A 274 13.43 20.53 4.74
CA PHE A 274 13.80 20.81 6.13
C PHE A 274 13.24 22.16 6.59
N ARG A 275 13.31 23.19 5.76
CA ARG A 275 12.74 24.51 6.07
C ARG A 275 11.22 24.46 6.24
N ARG A 276 10.53 23.70 5.40
CA ARG A 276 9.07 23.49 5.52
C ARG A 276 8.73 22.63 6.72
N ALA A 277 9.52 21.60 7.02
CA ALA A 277 9.35 20.73 8.18
C ALA A 277 9.52 21.51 9.49
N GLU A 278 10.50 22.41 9.55
CA GLU A 278 10.69 23.33 10.68
C GLU A 278 9.49 24.25 10.85
N LYS A 279 9.02 24.90 9.77
CA LYS A 279 7.81 25.72 9.79
C LYS A 279 6.58 24.93 10.24
N LEU A 280 6.42 23.69 9.78
CA LEU A 280 5.34 22.79 10.18
C LEU A 280 5.46 22.39 11.66
N SER A 281 6.67 22.15 12.15
CA SER A 281 6.94 21.85 13.55
C SER A 281 6.50 22.99 14.45
N ILE A 282 6.88 24.23 14.12
CA ILE A 282 6.47 25.45 14.83
C ILE A 282 4.94 25.59 14.81
N LEU A 283 4.30 25.41 13.64
CA LEU A 283 2.84 25.48 13.51
C LEU A 283 2.12 24.40 14.33
N ASN A 284 2.69 23.21 14.45
CA ASN A 284 2.13 22.14 15.27
C ASN A 284 2.32 22.42 16.77
N GLN A 285 3.47 22.97 17.16
CA GLN A 285 3.73 23.39 18.53
C GLN A 285 2.72 24.47 18.98
N ILE A 286 2.51 25.50 18.16
CA ILE A 286 1.49 26.53 18.42
C ILE A 286 0.10 25.92 18.60
N LYS A 287 -0.30 24.99 17.73
CA LYS A 287 -1.62 24.30 17.85
C LYS A 287 -1.73 23.45 19.11
N CYS A 288 -0.64 22.81 19.53
CA CYS A 288 -0.61 22.01 20.76
C CYS A 288 -0.72 22.91 22.00
N ASP A 289 -0.03 24.05 21.99
CA ASP A 289 -0.07 25.03 23.08
C ASP A 289 -1.47 25.64 23.22
N GLU A 290 -2.17 25.94 22.11
CA GLU A 290 -3.58 26.36 22.11
C GLU A 290 -4.53 25.32 22.73
N GLN A 291 -4.35 24.03 22.40
CA GLN A 291 -5.21 22.95 22.93
C GLN A 291 -4.97 22.66 24.41
N SER A 292 -3.80 23.03 24.92
CA SER A 292 -3.42 22.81 26.32
C SER A 292 -3.93 23.89 27.29
N ASN A 293 -4.69 24.87 26.82
CA ASN A 293 -5.21 26.03 27.60
C ASN A 293 -4.12 26.87 28.31
N ASN A 294 -2.84 26.67 28.00
CA ASN A 294 -1.72 27.41 28.59
C ASN A 294 -1.24 28.60 27.73
N GLY A 295 -1.88 28.86 26.58
CA GLY A 295 -1.48 29.93 25.65
C GLY A 295 -2.29 31.23 25.82
N HIS A 296 -1.59 32.37 25.84
CA HIS A 296 -2.17 33.73 25.83
C HIS A 296 -2.61 34.21 24.42
N LEU A 297 -2.48 33.33 23.41
CA LEU A 297 -2.79 33.59 22.00
C LEU A 297 -3.91 32.66 21.54
N SER A 298 -5.02 33.24 21.07
CA SER A 298 -6.17 32.53 20.49
C SER A 298 -6.24 32.85 19.00
N PHE A 299 -5.97 31.89 18.13
CA PHE A 299 -6.22 32.06 16.70
C PHE A 299 -7.68 31.73 16.35
N PRO A 300 -8.30 32.47 15.41
CA PRO A 300 -9.66 32.19 14.96
C PRO A 300 -9.73 30.82 14.27
N VAL A 301 -10.42 29.88 14.90
CA VAL A 301 -10.71 28.56 14.31
C VAL A 301 -11.83 28.70 13.28
N HIS A 302 -11.54 28.40 12.03
CA HIS A 302 -12.54 28.41 10.96
C HIS A 302 -13.72 27.49 11.33
N HIS A 303 -14.96 28.01 11.25
CA HIS A 303 -16.19 27.35 11.67
C HIS A 303 -16.40 25.92 11.12
N LYS A 304 -15.85 25.58 9.95
CA LYS A 304 -15.88 24.22 9.36
C LYS A 304 -15.02 23.17 10.11
N ARG A 305 -14.16 23.61 11.05
CA ARG A 305 -13.29 22.73 11.85
C ARG A 305 -13.79 22.52 13.28
N ARG A 306 -14.87 23.18 13.71
CA ARG A 306 -15.62 22.79 14.92
C ARG A 306 -16.38 21.51 14.58
N LYS A 307 -15.86 20.35 15.02
CA LYS A 307 -16.63 19.11 15.06
C LYS A 307 -16.69 18.63 16.50
N ASP A 308 -17.87 18.18 16.90
CA ASP A 308 -18.16 17.64 18.23
C ASP A 308 -17.48 16.26 18.40
N TYR A 309 -16.26 16.25 18.93
CA TYR A 309 -15.49 15.02 19.14
C TYR A 309 -15.90 14.24 20.40
N HIS A 310 -16.67 14.85 21.30
CA HIS A 310 -16.93 14.30 22.64
C HIS A 310 -17.99 13.18 22.64
N LEU A 311 -18.96 13.20 21.73
CA LEU A 311 -20.05 12.22 21.65
C LEU A 311 -19.62 10.87 21.04
N LEU A 312 -18.69 10.87 20.07
CA LEU A 312 -18.24 9.65 19.38
C LEU A 312 -17.40 8.70 20.25
N THR A 313 -16.75 9.21 21.30
CA THR A 313 -15.79 8.42 22.10
C THR A 313 -16.50 7.47 23.09
N LEU A 314 -17.70 7.84 23.57
CA LEU A 314 -18.49 7.02 24.50
C LEU A 314 -19.15 5.84 23.78
N GLN A 315 -19.74 6.06 22.59
CA GLN A 315 -20.38 4.99 21.80
C GLN A 315 -19.41 3.88 21.37
N VAL A 316 -18.16 4.23 21.04
CA VAL A 316 -17.15 3.27 20.58
C VAL A 316 -16.69 2.32 21.70
N ALA A 317 -16.69 2.76 22.96
CA ALA A 317 -16.28 1.91 24.08
C ALA A 317 -17.32 0.81 24.36
N ASP A 318 -18.61 1.17 24.37
CA ASP A 318 -19.71 0.22 24.60
C ASP A 318 -19.80 -0.84 23.47
N ASP A 319 -19.60 -0.42 22.21
CA ASP A 319 -19.58 -1.30 21.03
C ASP A 319 -18.51 -2.41 21.12
N VAL A 320 -17.36 -2.15 21.75
CA VAL A 320 -16.25 -3.12 21.85
C VAL A 320 -16.50 -4.15 22.94
N GLU A 321 -17.20 -3.78 24.00
CA GLU A 321 -17.46 -4.65 25.15
C GLU A 321 -18.52 -5.70 24.84
N GLN A 322 -19.52 -5.35 24.03
CA GLN A 322 -20.60 -6.25 23.63
C GLN A 322 -20.25 -7.10 22.41
N LEU A 323 -19.08 -6.89 21.82
CA LEU A 323 -18.66 -7.58 20.60
C LEU A 323 -18.32 -9.04 20.87
N ASP A 324 -19.16 -9.95 20.38
CA ASP A 324 -18.81 -11.36 20.21
C ASP A 324 -17.90 -11.53 18.98
N ILE A 325 -16.59 -11.55 19.24
CA ILE A 325 -15.56 -11.71 18.22
C ILE A 325 -15.69 -13.05 17.50
N GLU A 326 -15.91 -14.15 18.23
CA GLU A 326 -15.90 -15.48 17.63
C GLU A 326 -17.11 -15.65 16.70
N GLN A 327 -18.30 -15.26 17.17
CA GLN A 327 -19.50 -15.27 16.35
C GLN A 327 -19.36 -14.37 15.12
N THR A 328 -18.81 -13.16 15.29
CA THR A 328 -18.58 -12.24 14.15
C THR A 328 -17.70 -12.86 13.07
N ILE A 329 -16.67 -13.62 13.47
CA ILE A 329 -15.75 -14.29 12.54
C ILE A 329 -16.43 -15.49 11.86
N LEU A 330 -17.22 -16.28 12.59
CA LEU A 330 -17.99 -17.39 12.03
C LEU A 330 -19.06 -16.90 11.03
N ASP A 331 -19.72 -15.78 11.33
CA ASP A 331 -20.67 -15.12 10.42
C ASP A 331 -19.98 -14.60 9.16
N SER A 332 -18.77 -14.06 9.32
CA SER A 332 -17.93 -13.63 8.19
C SER A 332 -17.56 -14.80 7.29
N TYR A 333 -17.19 -15.94 7.88
CA TYR A 333 -16.90 -17.15 7.12
C TYR A 333 -18.15 -17.67 6.40
N SER A 334 -19.29 -17.70 7.07
CA SER A 334 -20.58 -18.12 6.50
C SER A 334 -20.98 -17.24 5.31
N THR A 335 -20.78 -15.92 5.42
CA THR A 335 -21.00 -14.96 4.32
C THR A 335 -20.04 -15.23 3.16
N SER A 336 -18.78 -15.54 3.45
CA SER A 336 -17.78 -15.85 2.44
C SER A 336 -18.11 -17.14 1.67
N ILE A 337 -18.63 -18.15 2.37
CA ILE A 337 -19.10 -19.40 1.77
C ILE A 337 -20.24 -19.14 0.78
N LYS A 338 -21.24 -18.32 1.15
CA LYS A 338 -22.33 -17.96 0.24
C LYS A 338 -21.80 -17.33 -1.05
N LEU A 339 -20.89 -16.36 -0.93
CA LEU A 339 -20.29 -15.67 -2.09
C LEU A 339 -19.54 -16.62 -3.04
N ILE A 340 -18.82 -17.61 -2.52
CA ILE A 340 -18.07 -18.55 -3.38
C ILE A 340 -18.93 -19.69 -3.93
N GLU A 341 -20.04 -20.03 -3.25
CA GLU A 341 -21.02 -21.00 -3.72
C GLU A 341 -21.80 -20.45 -4.92
N ASP A 342 -22.18 -19.16 -4.89
CA ASP A 342 -22.78 -18.44 -6.01
C ASP A 342 -21.88 -18.44 -7.26
N LEU A 343 -20.57 -18.60 -7.08
CA LEU A 343 -19.57 -18.68 -8.17
C LEU A 343 -19.17 -20.12 -8.54
N HIS A 344 -19.86 -21.13 -7.99
CA HIS A 344 -19.61 -22.56 -8.22
C HIS A 344 -18.19 -23.03 -7.89
N MET A 345 -17.54 -22.42 -6.90
CA MET A 345 -16.19 -22.82 -6.46
C MET A 345 -16.21 -23.96 -5.44
N SER A 346 -17.37 -24.20 -4.81
CA SER A 346 -17.51 -25.12 -3.67
C SER A 346 -17.22 -26.58 -4.03
N THR A 347 -17.50 -27.01 -5.25
CA THR A 347 -17.27 -28.40 -5.71
C THR A 347 -15.79 -28.78 -5.61
N VAL A 348 -14.90 -27.98 -6.21
CA VAL A 348 -13.45 -28.19 -6.17
C VAL A 348 -12.93 -28.09 -4.74
N LEU A 349 -13.41 -27.11 -3.96
CA LEU A 349 -12.96 -26.92 -2.58
C LEU A 349 -13.38 -28.08 -1.66
N LYS A 350 -14.58 -28.64 -1.84
CA LYS A 350 -15.09 -29.80 -1.11
C LYS A 350 -14.32 -31.07 -1.50
N GLN A 351 -14.00 -31.27 -2.78
CA GLN A 351 -13.20 -32.41 -3.26
C GLN A 351 -11.81 -32.49 -2.62
N HIS A 352 -11.23 -31.35 -2.26
CA HIS A 352 -9.91 -31.27 -1.64
C HIS A 352 -9.94 -31.07 -0.12
N ASP A 353 -11.12 -31.17 0.53
CA ASP A 353 -11.29 -30.97 1.98
C ASP A 353 -10.79 -29.59 2.49
N ILE A 354 -10.97 -28.55 1.68
CA ILE A 354 -10.55 -27.16 1.99
C ILE A 354 -11.78 -26.24 2.20
N PHE A 355 -12.98 -26.82 2.23
CA PHE A 355 -14.23 -26.08 2.36
C PHE A 355 -14.62 -25.77 3.81
N GLN A 356 -13.98 -26.41 4.79
CA GLN A 356 -14.19 -26.13 6.21
C GLN A 356 -13.14 -25.13 6.73
N LEU A 357 -13.53 -24.25 7.66
CA LEU A 357 -12.68 -23.15 8.14
C LEU A 357 -11.35 -23.64 8.72
N GLU A 358 -11.37 -24.70 9.51
CA GLU A 358 -10.17 -25.24 10.13
C GLU A 358 -9.19 -25.78 9.07
N GLN A 359 -9.69 -26.52 8.09
CA GLN A 359 -8.85 -27.16 7.08
C GLN A 359 -8.33 -26.15 6.06
N LEU A 360 -9.17 -25.17 5.68
CA LEU A 360 -8.75 -24.00 4.92
C LEU A 360 -7.60 -23.27 5.60
N SER A 361 -7.73 -23.05 6.90
CA SER A 361 -6.72 -22.30 7.65
C SER A 361 -5.40 -23.08 7.74
N LYS A 362 -5.45 -24.39 7.99
CA LYS A 362 -4.25 -25.25 7.95
C LYS A 362 -3.59 -25.23 6.57
N TYR A 363 -4.37 -25.36 5.50
CA TYR A 363 -3.88 -25.34 4.12
C TYR A 363 -3.19 -24.01 3.78
N VAL A 364 -3.85 -22.89 4.04
CA VAL A 364 -3.30 -21.54 3.78
C VAL A 364 -2.06 -21.28 4.61
N PHE A 365 -2.06 -21.67 5.89
CA PHE A 365 -0.89 -21.52 6.76
C PHE A 365 0.32 -22.28 6.21
N HIS A 366 0.13 -23.54 5.83
CA HIS A 366 1.21 -24.36 5.26
C HIS A 366 1.79 -23.73 4.00
N GLU A 367 0.94 -23.29 3.08
CA GLU A 367 1.39 -22.70 1.81
C GLU A 367 2.11 -21.36 2.00
N LEU A 368 1.55 -20.44 2.78
CA LEU A 368 2.14 -19.11 2.99
C LEU A 368 3.45 -19.18 3.80
N ASN A 369 3.52 -20.12 4.75
CA ASN A 369 4.74 -20.36 5.52
C ASN A 369 5.81 -21.09 4.71
N SER A 370 5.44 -22.01 3.82
CA SER A 370 6.40 -22.65 2.92
C SER A 370 6.99 -21.65 1.92
N ALA A 371 6.16 -20.74 1.42
CA ALA A 371 6.59 -19.67 0.53
C ALA A 371 7.48 -18.60 1.20
N SER A 372 7.66 -18.64 2.53
CA SER A 372 8.48 -17.68 3.27
C SER A 372 9.87 -18.19 3.64
N LYS A 373 10.11 -19.51 3.56
CA LYS A 373 11.39 -20.15 3.90
C LYS A 373 12.52 -19.93 2.88
N MET A 374 12.32 -19.07 1.87
CA MET A 374 13.38 -18.71 0.92
C MET A 374 13.75 -17.25 1.08
N PHE A 375 14.96 -17.01 1.58
CA PHE A 375 15.96 -16.00 1.16
C PHE A 375 17.01 -15.94 2.26
N ASP A 376 17.90 -16.94 2.26
CA ASP A 376 19.15 -16.89 3.01
C ASP A 376 20.09 -15.95 2.25
N ASN A 377 20.42 -14.80 2.83
CA ASN A 377 21.27 -13.79 2.20
C ASN A 377 22.77 -14.13 2.34
N SER A 378 23.13 -15.39 2.61
CA SER A 378 24.53 -15.84 2.74
C SER A 378 25.30 -15.87 1.41
N THR A 379 24.62 -15.74 0.27
CA THR A 379 25.24 -15.67 -1.06
C THR A 379 24.73 -14.46 -1.85
N ALA A 380 25.11 -13.26 -1.41
CA ALA A 380 25.04 -12.06 -2.24
C ALA A 380 26.28 -12.00 -3.14
N ASN A 381 26.23 -12.72 -4.25
CA ASN A 381 27.01 -12.46 -5.47
C ASN A 381 26.39 -13.31 -6.57
N ASN A 382 25.32 -12.79 -7.19
CA ASN A 382 25.08 -12.83 -8.63
C ASN A 382 23.70 -12.22 -8.94
N THR A 383 23.74 -11.30 -9.88
CA THR A 383 22.68 -10.72 -10.69
C THR A 383 21.57 -11.70 -11.08
N SER A 384 20.29 -11.33 -10.85
CA SER A 384 19.19 -11.39 -11.83
C SER A 384 17.79 -11.25 -11.19
N ASP A 385 16.92 -10.51 -11.88
CA ASP A 385 15.45 -10.51 -11.81
C ASP A 385 14.73 -9.73 -10.69
N ASP A 386 14.90 -8.40 -10.70
CA ASP A 386 13.78 -7.48 -10.42
C ASP A 386 12.89 -7.42 -11.67
N SER A 387 11.99 -8.39 -11.82
CA SER A 387 10.90 -8.35 -12.82
C SER A 387 9.60 -7.90 -12.15
N ASP A 388 9.47 -6.59 -11.98
CA ASP A 388 8.20 -5.87 -12.09
C ASP A 388 8.51 -4.61 -12.90
N SER A 389 8.82 -4.80 -14.18
CA SER A 389 9.06 -3.72 -15.14
C SER A 389 7.76 -2.95 -15.38
N GLU A 390 7.65 -1.77 -14.77
CA GLU A 390 6.80 -0.69 -15.27
C GLU A 390 7.36 -0.27 -16.64
N TRP A 391 6.77 -0.79 -17.72
CA TRP A 391 7.05 -0.32 -19.07
C TRP A 391 6.27 0.98 -19.29
N GLU A 392 6.98 2.09 -19.42
CA GLU A 392 6.50 3.27 -20.13
C GLU A 392 6.59 2.98 -21.64
N PRO A 393 5.57 3.32 -22.45
CA PRO A 393 5.72 3.28 -23.90
C PRO A 393 6.57 4.48 -24.33
N GLU A 394 7.76 4.21 -24.86
CA GLU A 394 8.53 5.18 -25.63
C GLU A 394 7.70 5.62 -26.83
N LEU A 395 7.46 6.94 -26.95
CA LEU A 395 6.98 7.55 -28.17
C LEU A 395 8.18 7.67 -29.12
N ASP A 396 8.09 6.93 -30.21
CA ASP A 396 8.88 7.10 -31.43
C ASP A 396 8.54 8.46 -32.05
N ASP A 397 9.32 9.49 -31.74
CA ASP A 397 9.34 10.74 -32.51
C ASP A 397 10.54 10.67 -33.45
N GLY A 398 10.21 10.36 -34.71
CA GLY A 398 11.14 10.33 -35.81
C GLY A 398 11.82 11.68 -36.05
N ASP A 399 13.11 11.56 -36.36
CA ASP A 399 13.86 12.32 -37.36
C ASP A 399 13.35 13.74 -37.68
N ASN A 400 14.07 14.74 -37.16
CA ASN A 400 14.29 15.97 -37.89
C ASN A 400 15.69 16.51 -37.54
N ASN A 401 16.62 16.19 -38.42
CA ASN A 401 17.79 17.00 -38.73
C ASN A 401 17.45 18.49 -38.70
N HIS A 402 18.03 19.23 -37.76
CA HIS A 402 18.47 20.58 -38.05
C HIS A 402 19.86 20.79 -37.47
N ASN A 403 20.83 20.76 -38.39
CA ASN A 403 22.08 21.48 -38.23
C ASN A 403 21.73 22.94 -37.93
N ASP A 404 22.21 23.44 -36.80
CA ASP A 404 22.76 24.78 -36.72
C ASP A 404 24.06 24.71 -35.93
N SER A 405 25.13 24.86 -36.70
CA SER A 405 26.46 25.21 -36.28
C SER A 405 26.45 26.60 -35.68
N ASP A 406 26.96 26.73 -34.45
CA ASP A 406 27.68 27.94 -34.06
C ASP A 406 28.93 27.50 -33.31
N GLU A 407 30.06 27.69 -33.99
CA GLU A 407 31.39 27.67 -33.43
C GLU A 407 31.54 28.89 -32.53
N ASP A 408 31.72 28.68 -31.23
CA ASP A 408 32.46 29.63 -30.39
C ASP A 408 33.56 28.86 -29.65
N SER A 409 34.74 28.98 -30.24
CA SER A 409 36.03 28.59 -29.69
C SER A 409 36.46 29.66 -28.69
N GLU A 410 36.36 29.40 -27.39
CA GLU A 410 37.16 30.11 -26.39
C GLU A 410 37.63 29.18 -25.25
N GLY A 411 38.95 29.04 -25.15
CA GLY A 411 39.66 28.94 -23.87
C GLY A 411 39.63 27.60 -23.13
N GLN A 412 40.61 26.74 -23.42
CA GLN A 412 41.16 25.86 -22.39
C GLN A 412 41.70 26.71 -21.22
N SER A 413 40.94 26.84 -20.14
CA SER A 413 41.50 27.13 -18.82
C SER A 413 41.37 25.88 -17.95
N ASP A 414 42.54 25.38 -17.56
CA ASP A 414 42.72 24.18 -16.75
C ASP A 414 42.50 24.54 -15.26
N ASP A 415 41.30 25.02 -14.93
CA ASP A 415 40.97 25.44 -13.57
C ASP A 415 40.48 24.25 -12.74
N ASN A 416 41.45 23.56 -12.14
CA ASN A 416 41.26 22.58 -11.08
C ASN A 416 40.66 23.24 -9.82
N GLU A 417 39.36 23.51 -9.81
CA GLU A 417 38.66 23.85 -8.58
C GLU A 417 38.46 22.59 -7.71
N SER A 418 39.45 22.32 -6.87
CA SER A 418 39.40 21.26 -5.86
C SER A 418 38.66 21.75 -4.62
N ILE A 419 37.44 21.27 -4.40
CA ILE A 419 36.69 21.51 -3.16
C ILE A 419 37.26 20.58 -2.07
N THR A 420 37.90 21.14 -1.05
CA THR A 420 38.43 20.41 0.12
C THR A 420 37.48 20.47 1.31
N THR A 421 37.18 19.33 1.93
CA THR A 421 36.38 19.26 3.16
C THR A 421 37.08 18.39 4.21
N ALA A 422 37.02 18.80 5.49
CA ALA A 422 37.65 18.10 6.62
C ALA A 422 36.73 17.09 7.34
N LYS A 423 35.55 16.76 6.78
CA LYS A 423 34.62 15.82 7.43
C LYS A 423 35.02 14.37 7.16
N THR A 424 35.12 13.60 8.25
CA THR A 424 35.72 12.26 8.26
C THR A 424 34.79 11.13 7.85
N ASN A 425 33.46 11.31 7.86
CA ASN A 425 32.49 10.28 7.48
C ASN A 425 31.32 10.86 6.68
N PHE A 426 31.14 10.39 5.44
CA PHE A 426 29.95 10.62 4.62
C PHE A 426 29.19 9.30 4.48
N SER A 427 28.16 9.07 5.30
CA SER A 427 27.23 7.95 5.12
C SER A 427 26.02 8.41 4.32
N GLY A 428 25.80 7.84 3.13
CA GLY A 428 24.58 8.05 2.34
C GLY A 428 24.76 8.76 0.98
N ILE A 429 25.98 9.15 0.61
CA ILE A 429 26.29 9.72 -0.71
C ILE A 429 27.16 8.73 -1.49
N HIS A 430 26.75 8.38 -2.71
CA HIS A 430 27.52 7.49 -3.58
C HIS A 430 28.75 8.22 -4.14
N ILE A 431 29.90 8.02 -3.49
CA ILE A 431 31.20 8.54 -3.91
C ILE A 431 32.01 7.37 -4.46
N LYS A 432 32.63 7.54 -5.64
CA LYS A 432 33.44 6.50 -6.30
C LYS A 432 34.94 6.84 -6.22
N ASP A 433 35.77 5.82 -6.05
CA ASP A 433 37.23 5.97 -6.02
C ASP A 433 37.85 6.02 -7.43
N LYS A 434 37.18 5.42 -8.43
CA LYS A 434 37.57 5.47 -9.84
C LYS A 434 36.32 5.57 -10.73
N ILE A 435 36.44 6.26 -11.86
CA ILE A 435 35.39 6.40 -12.88
C ILE A 435 35.92 6.01 -14.25
N ASN A 436 35.02 5.58 -15.13
CA ASN A 436 35.35 5.38 -16.55
C ASN A 436 35.73 6.74 -17.17
N THR A 437 36.83 6.79 -17.90
CA THR A 437 37.37 7.99 -18.56
C THR A 437 36.40 8.62 -19.56
N GLU A 438 35.53 7.82 -20.17
CA GLU A 438 34.48 8.28 -21.10
C GLU A 438 33.37 9.10 -20.41
N LEU A 439 33.20 8.92 -19.09
CA LEU A 439 32.16 9.61 -18.31
C LEU A 439 32.74 10.76 -17.46
N LYS A 440 33.99 11.18 -17.70
CA LYS A 440 34.69 12.19 -16.89
C LYS A 440 33.88 13.50 -16.77
N ASN A 441 33.17 13.89 -17.83
CA ASN A 441 32.36 15.11 -17.87
C ASN A 441 31.10 15.04 -16.99
N SER A 442 30.68 13.84 -16.55
CA SER A 442 29.50 13.63 -15.70
C SER A 442 29.82 13.60 -14.20
N TYR A 443 31.08 13.75 -13.80
CA TYR A 443 31.52 13.71 -12.41
C TYR A 443 32.33 14.96 -12.02
N PHE A 444 32.25 15.35 -10.74
CA PHE A 444 33.17 16.27 -10.09
C PHE A 444 34.28 15.48 -9.40
N LYS A 445 35.51 15.96 -9.50
CA LYS A 445 36.65 15.47 -8.71
C LYS A 445 36.68 16.22 -7.39
N ILE A 446 36.61 15.50 -6.28
CA ILE A 446 36.60 16.06 -4.93
C ILE A 446 37.73 15.44 -4.11
N LYS A 447 38.37 16.24 -3.24
CA LYS A 447 39.42 15.74 -2.35
C LYS A 447 38.84 15.43 -0.98
N ILE A 448 38.87 14.16 -0.59
CA ILE A 448 38.46 13.70 0.74
C ILE A 448 39.66 12.98 1.36
N ASN A 449 40.12 13.46 2.52
CA ASN A 449 41.27 12.89 3.24
C ASN A 449 42.54 12.76 2.38
N ASN A 450 42.86 13.81 1.60
CA ASN A 450 43.97 13.84 0.63
C ASN A 450 43.90 12.79 -0.50
N ALA A 451 42.80 12.03 -0.62
CA ALA A 451 42.55 11.14 -1.73
C ALA A 451 41.56 11.78 -2.71
N ASP A 452 41.85 11.61 -4.00
CA ASP A 452 40.96 12.03 -5.07
C ASP A 452 39.77 11.07 -5.18
N LYS A 453 38.56 11.60 -5.08
CA LYS A 453 37.31 10.84 -5.24
C LYS A 453 36.39 11.54 -6.25
N TYR A 454 35.40 10.82 -6.75
CA TYR A 454 34.51 11.28 -7.81
C TYR A 454 33.05 11.24 -7.37
N LEU A 455 32.36 12.38 -7.51
CA LEU A 455 30.93 12.54 -7.22
C LEU A 455 30.18 12.83 -8.51
N HIS A 456 29.07 12.16 -8.78
CA HIS A 456 28.29 12.41 -9.99
C HIS A 456 27.66 13.81 -9.97
N LYS A 457 27.73 14.54 -11.08
CA LYS A 457 27.21 15.91 -11.19
C LYS A 457 25.71 15.99 -10.86
N GLN A 458 24.91 15.00 -11.25
CA GLN A 458 23.47 14.97 -10.87
C GLN A 458 23.26 14.86 -9.35
N SER A 459 24.12 14.12 -8.65
CA SER A 459 24.06 14.00 -7.18
C SER A 459 24.48 15.30 -6.50
N ALA A 460 25.43 16.03 -7.09
CA ALA A 460 25.85 17.35 -6.62
C ALA A 460 24.81 18.45 -6.93
N ILE A 461 24.18 18.42 -8.10
CA ILE A 461 23.08 19.32 -8.48
C ILE A 461 21.91 19.17 -7.49
N TRP A 462 21.58 17.94 -7.09
CA TRP A 462 20.58 17.66 -6.05
C TRP A 462 20.86 18.31 -4.69
N LEU A 463 22.14 18.57 -4.38
CA LEU A 463 22.58 19.19 -3.13
C LEU A 463 22.69 20.72 -3.22
N LEU A 464 22.81 21.30 -4.42
CA LEU A 464 23.25 22.69 -4.61
C LEU A 464 22.24 23.61 -5.31
N THR A 465 21.15 23.10 -5.90
CA THR A 465 20.20 23.97 -6.59
C THR A 465 19.13 24.56 -5.67
N ASP A 466 19.33 25.80 -5.20
CA ASP A 466 18.30 26.59 -4.48
C ASP A 466 17.24 27.21 -5.43
N LYS A 467 17.43 27.15 -6.76
CA LYS A 467 16.58 27.85 -7.74
C LYS A 467 16.38 27.10 -9.05
N ASN A 468 15.65 26.00 -9.06
CA ASN A 468 15.12 25.44 -10.30
C ASN A 468 13.62 25.13 -10.16
N TYR A 469 12.79 25.99 -10.75
CA TYR A 469 11.36 25.74 -10.93
C TYR A 469 11.19 24.64 -11.98
N ARG A 470 11.11 23.38 -11.56
CA ARG A 470 10.71 22.29 -12.46
C ARG A 470 9.22 22.03 -12.34
N ILE A 471 8.52 22.19 -13.45
CA ILE A 471 7.14 21.75 -13.61
C ILE A 471 7.12 20.21 -13.43
N PRO A 472 6.25 19.65 -12.58
CA PRO A 472 6.10 18.20 -12.43
C PRO A 472 5.80 17.53 -13.77
N THR A 473 6.29 16.32 -14.00
CA THR A 473 6.11 15.57 -15.26
C THR A 473 4.64 15.44 -15.66
N ASP A 474 3.73 15.25 -14.70
CA ASP A 474 2.26 15.23 -14.92
C ASP A 474 1.67 16.60 -15.34
N ARG A 475 2.29 17.71 -14.92
CA ARG A 475 1.88 19.05 -15.39
C ARG A 475 2.53 19.40 -16.72
N LEU A 476 3.77 18.96 -16.95
CA LEU A 476 4.46 19.11 -18.22
C LEU A 476 3.70 18.38 -19.32
N SER A 477 3.26 17.15 -19.07
CA SER A 477 2.45 16.37 -20.02
C SER A 477 1.11 17.04 -20.34
N ARG A 478 0.43 17.61 -19.33
CA ARG A 478 -0.82 18.37 -19.57
C ARG A 478 -0.60 19.66 -20.34
N VAL A 479 0.49 20.38 -20.08
CA VAL A 479 0.87 21.59 -20.82
C VAL A 479 1.20 21.26 -22.28
N ILE A 480 1.92 20.16 -22.50
CA ILE A 480 2.22 19.63 -23.84
C ILE A 480 0.95 19.17 -24.57
N GLU A 481 0.00 18.52 -23.87
CA GLU A 481 -1.27 18.12 -24.46
C GLU A 481 -2.16 19.32 -24.83
N THR A 482 -2.10 20.41 -24.06
CA THR A 482 -2.80 21.66 -24.42
C THR A 482 -2.13 22.38 -25.58
N SER A 483 -0.80 22.38 -25.67
CA SER A 483 -0.07 23.03 -26.77
C SER A 483 -0.09 22.23 -28.08
N LYS A 484 -0.44 20.94 -28.05
CA LYS A 484 -0.68 20.11 -29.25
C LYS A 484 -2.12 20.22 -29.79
N LYS A 485 -3.00 20.99 -29.14
CA LYS A 485 -4.40 21.21 -29.53
C LYS A 485 -4.67 22.63 -30.06
N GLU A 486 -3.67 23.51 -30.00
CA GLU A 486 -3.58 24.74 -30.78
C GLU A 486 -2.73 24.46 -32.02
#